data_AF-A0A1N7Q7A4-F1
#
_entry.id   AF-A0A1N7Q7A4-F1
#
_cell.length_a   1.000
_cell.length_b   1.000
_cell.length_c   1.000
_cell.angle_alpha   90.00
_cell.angle_beta   90.00
_cell.angle_gamma   90.00
#
_symmetry.space_group_name_H-M   'P 1'
#
loop_
_entity.id
_entity.type
_entity.pdbx_description
1 polymer ?
#
loop_
_entity_poly.entity_id
_entity_poly.type
_entity_poly.pdbx_seq_one_letter_code
_entity_poly.pdbx_strand_id
1 'polypeptide(L)' 'MSDKEITVEDLNKLQKMASDNAIKLNKAMGLTYLVVKNNKLIQIGPDGRETVLGKPEFGTTKFDKKKITLKSGVQKV' A
#
# COMPACT_ATOMS: atom_id res chain seq x y z
N MET A 1 -9.14 13.79 20.89
CA MET A 1 -8.93 12.66 19.96
C MET A 1 -7.80 11.84 20.58
N SER A 2 -8.09 10.66 21.10
CA SER A 2 -7.08 9.84 21.75
C SER A 2 -6.06 9.36 20.73
N ASP A 3 -4.77 9.58 21.01
CA ASP A 3 -3.67 9.03 20.24
C ASP A 3 -3.68 7.50 20.39
N LYS A 4 -4.44 6.82 19.51
CA LYS A 4 -4.35 5.36 19.40
C LYS A 4 -2.94 5.03 18.93
N GLU A 5 -2.16 4.37 19.77
CA GLU A 5 -0.89 3.77 19.34
C GLU A 5 -1.20 2.72 18.26
N ILE A 6 -0.63 2.89 17.06
CA ILE A 6 -0.81 2.00 15.92
C ILE A 6 0.53 1.29 15.69
N THR A 7 0.54 -0.03 15.68
CA THR A 7 1.76 -0.79 15.39
C THR A 7 2.09 -0.77 13.89
N VAL A 8 3.32 -1.15 13.52
CA VAL A 8 3.71 -1.32 12.10
C VAL A 8 2.83 -2.39 11.41
N GLU A 9 2.44 -3.43 12.14
CA GLU A 9 1.54 -4.47 11.64
C GLU A 9 0.14 -3.92 11.34
N ASP A 10 -0.37 -3.05 12.21
CA ASP A 10 -1.67 -2.40 12.02
C ASP A 10 -1.62 -1.40 10.85
N LEU A 11 -0.51 -0.67 10.69
CA LEU A 11 -0.27 0.19 9.51
C LEU A 11 -0.28 -0.62 8.21
N ASN A 12 0.41 -1.76 8.18
CA ASN A 12 0.43 -2.65 7.01
C ASN A 12 -0.97 -3.21 6.70
N LYS A 13 -1.75 -3.59 7.72
CA LYS A 13 -3.14 -4.02 7.55
C LYS A 13 -4.01 -2.91 6.97
N LEU A 14 -3.90 -1.70 7.51
CA LEU A 14 -4.65 -0.52 7.03
C LEU A 14 -4.29 -0.19 5.58
N GLN A 15 -3.00 -0.21 5.24
CA GLN A 15 -2.54 0.00 3.86
C GLN A 15 -3.10 -1.06 2.91
N LYS A 16 -3.09 -2.34 3.32
CA LYS A 16 -3.64 -3.43 2.51
C LYS A 16 -5.14 -3.25 2.31
N MET A 17 -5.90 -2.95 3.37
CA MET A 17 -7.33 -2.70 3.29
C MET A 17 -7.67 -1.52 2.36
N ALA A 18 -6.93 -0.41 2.47
CA ALA A 18 -7.12 0.75 1.61
C ALA A 18 -6.83 0.41 0.13
N SER A 19 -5.77 -0.36 -0.13
CA SER A 19 -5.41 -0.80 -1.47
C SER A 19 -6.50 -1.72 -2.06
N ASP A 20 -6.99 -2.70 -1.29
CA ASP A 20 -8.04 -3.61 -1.73
C ASP A 20 -9.34 -2.87 -2.05
N ASN A 21 -9.70 -1.86 -1.24
CA ASN A 21 -10.88 -1.03 -1.48
C ASN A 21 -10.73 -0.17 -2.74
N ALA A 22 -9.57 0.43 -2.96
CA ALA A 22 -9.28 1.20 -4.17
C ALA A 22 -9.37 0.33 -5.43
N ILE A 23 -8.83 -0.90 -5.38
CA ILE A 23 -8.92 -1.87 -6.48
C ILE A 23 -10.39 -2.23 -6.77
N LYS A 24 -11.18 -2.53 -5.73
CA LYS A 24 -12.61 -2.86 -5.88
C LYS A 24 -13.40 -1.71 -6.49
N LEU A 25 -13.15 -0.49 -6.02
CA LEU A 25 -13.81 0.71 -6.54
C LEU A 25 -13.46 0.94 -8.01
N ASN A 26 -12.17 0.88 -8.37
CA ASN A 26 -11.73 1.05 -9.75
C ASN A 26 -12.33 -0.02 -10.66
N LYS A 27 -12.43 -1.27 -10.21
CA LYS A 27 -13.14 -2.33 -10.94
C LYS A 27 -14.61 -1.99 -11.16
N ALA A 28 -15.32 -1.57 -10.11
CA ALA A 28 -16.74 -1.23 -10.20
C ALA A 28 -16.99 -0.02 -11.12
N MET A 29 -16.04 0.92 -11.18
CA MET A 29 -16.13 2.11 -12.03
C MET A 29 -15.61 1.89 -13.45
N GLY A 30 -15.10 0.69 -13.80
CA GLY A 30 -14.47 0.46 -15.09
C GLY A 30 -13.25 1.36 -15.31
N LEU A 31 -12.44 1.56 -14.27
CA LEU A 31 -11.20 2.33 -14.31
C LEU A 31 -9.98 1.41 -14.31
N THR A 32 -8.89 1.89 -14.91
CA THR A 32 -7.58 1.24 -14.81
C THR A 32 -7.07 1.26 -13.38
N TYR A 33 -6.43 0.19 -12.93
CA TYR A 33 -5.79 0.14 -11.61
C TYR A 33 -4.47 -0.61 -11.63
N LEU A 34 -3.60 -0.31 -10.65
CA LEU A 34 -2.27 -0.89 -10.55
C LEU A 34 -2.23 -1.97 -9.47
N VAL A 35 -1.53 -3.06 -9.74
CA VAL A 35 -1.27 -4.15 -8.79
C VAL A 35 0.17 -4.63 -8.89
N VAL A 36 0.72 -5.10 -7.77
CA VAL A 36 2.02 -5.78 -7.78
C VAL A 36 1.82 -7.28 -7.70
N LYS A 37 2.31 -8.00 -8.71
CA LYS A 37 2.17 -9.45 -8.86
C LYS A 37 3.45 -10.00 -9.48
N ASN A 38 3.93 -11.14 -8.99
CA ASN A 38 5.17 -11.78 -9.49
C ASN A 38 6.38 -10.83 -9.54
N ASN A 39 6.53 -9.99 -8.52
CA ASN A 39 7.60 -8.98 -8.44
C ASN A 39 7.63 -7.99 -9.61
N LYS A 40 6.46 -7.72 -10.22
CA LYS A 40 6.25 -6.79 -11.32
C LYS A 40 5.09 -5.86 -10.99
N LEU A 41 5.19 -4.60 -11.42
CA LEU A 41 4.07 -3.66 -11.43
C LEU A 41 3.23 -3.93 -12.68
N ILE A 42 1.95 -4.21 -12.48
CA ILE A 42 1.00 -4.54 -13.54
C ILE A 42 -0.13 -3.51 -13.50
N GLN A 43 -0.44 -2.94 -14.65
CA GLN A 43 -1.65 -2.17 -14.87
C GLN A 43 -2.74 -3.09 -15.41
N ILE A 44 -3.92 -3.05 -14.78
CA ILE A 44 -5.09 -3.78 -15.24
C ILE A 44 -6.07 -2.78 -15.83
N GLY A 45 -6.40 -2.99 -17.09
CA GLY A 45 -7.42 -2.24 -17.82
C GLY A 45 -8.84 -2.60 -17.37
N PRO A 46 -9.83 -1.76 -17.69
CA PRO A 46 -11.23 -2.04 -17.37
C PRO A 46 -11.81 -3.22 -18.15
N ASP A 47 -11.19 -3.58 -19.27
CA ASP A 47 -11.44 -4.78 -20.06
C ASP A 47 -10.73 -6.03 -19.52
N GLY A 48 -10.02 -5.91 -18.40
CA GLY A 48 -9.25 -6.98 -17.78
C GLY A 48 -7.88 -7.23 -18.41
N ARG A 49 -7.45 -6.43 -19.40
CA ARG A 49 -6.11 -6.60 -20.00
C ARG A 49 -5.02 -6.23 -18.99
N GLU A 50 -4.07 -7.13 -18.79
CA GLU A 50 -2.89 -6.90 -17.95
C GLU A 50 -1.75 -6.34 -18.81
N THR A 51 -1.18 -5.20 -18.39
CA THR A 51 0.04 -4.61 -18.98
C THR A 51 1.14 -4.56 -17.93
N VAL A 52 2.27 -5.19 -18.22
CA VAL A 52 3.44 -5.14 -17.33
C VAL A 52 4.14 -3.79 -17.51
N LEU A 53 4.19 -2.98 -16.45
CA LEU A 53 4.86 -1.68 -16.45
C LEU A 53 6.34 -1.79 -16.06
N GLY A 54 6.76 -2.91 -15.46
CA GLY A 54 8.17 -3.17 -15.14
C GLY A 54 8.35 -3.71 -13.72
N LYS A 55 9.55 -3.53 -13.17
CA LYS A 55 9.81 -3.83 -11.76
C LYS A 55 9.13 -2.77 -10.89
N PRO A 56 8.52 -3.15 -9.76
CA PRO A 56 7.95 -2.17 -8.85
C PRO A 56 9.08 -1.41 -8.16
N GLU A 57 9.34 -0.20 -8.62
CA GLU A 57 10.22 0.75 -7.92
C GLU A 57 9.40 1.42 -6.82
N PHE A 58 9.29 0.76 -5.66
CA PHE A 58 8.78 1.41 -4.46
C PHE A 58 9.86 2.33 -3.90
N GLY A 59 10.07 3.48 -4.57
CA GLY A 59 10.90 4.55 -4.04
C GLY A 59 10.32 5.02 -2.72
N THR A 60 11.09 4.96 -1.64
CA THR A 60 10.77 5.68 -0.42
C THR A 60 10.89 7.19 -0.70
N THR A 61 9.76 7.85 -0.98
CA THR A 61 9.74 9.32 -0.98
C THR A 61 10.05 9.80 0.43
N LYS A 62 11.17 10.50 0.56
CA LYS A 62 11.60 11.14 1.81
C LYS A 62 10.68 12.35 2.05
N PHE A 63 9.60 12.14 2.79
CA PHE A 63 8.78 13.26 3.26
C PHE A 63 9.57 14.05 4.31
N ASP A 64 9.49 15.39 4.25
CA ASP A 64 9.92 16.24 5.35
C ASP A 64 9.16 15.78 6.61
N LYS A 65 9.94 15.21 7.53
CA LYS A 65 9.47 14.38 8.65
C LYS A 65 8.24 15.00 9.36
N LYS A 66 7.04 14.44 9.16
CA LYS A 66 6.10 14.37 10.28
C LYS A 66 6.68 13.34 11.25
N LYS A 67 7.13 13.80 12.42
CA LYS A 67 7.62 12.93 13.50
C LYS A 67 6.52 11.92 13.84
N ILE A 68 6.72 10.66 13.48
CA ILE A 68 5.98 9.54 14.06
C ILE A 68 6.97 8.86 14.99
N THR A 69 6.79 9.07 16.29
CA THR A 69 7.64 8.46 17.32
C THR A 69 7.21 7.01 17.47
N LEU A 70 8.02 6.08 16.99
CA LEU A 70 7.86 4.65 17.27
C LEU A 70 8.75 4.32 18.48
N LYS A 71 8.16 3.82 19.58
CA LYS A 71 8.95 3.33 20.72
C LYS A 71 9.59 1.99 20.34
N SER A 72 10.90 1.89 20.60
CA SER A 72 11.68 0.66 20.44
C SER A 72 11.00 -0.49 21.18
N GLY A 73 10.64 -1.55 20.46
CA GLY A 73 10.15 -2.78 21.07
C GLY A 73 11.20 -3.30 22.06
N VAL A 74 10.80 -3.51 23.31
CA VAL A 74 11.65 -4.14 24.32
C VAL A 74 11.86 -5.58 23.90
N GLN A 75 13.05 -5.87 23.39
CA GLN A 75 13.53 -7.24 23.22
C GLN A 75 13.79 -7.78 24.63
N LYS A 76 12.85 -8.56 25.16
CA LYS A 76 13.11 -9.40 26.34
C LYS A 76 13.92 -10.60 25.88
N VAL A 77 15.21 -10.59 26.21
CA VAL A 77 16.04 -11.80 26.35
C VAL A 77 15.89 -12.30 27.77
#